data_AF-A0A7S2M1Y9-F1
#
_entry.id   AF-A0A7S2M1Y9-F1
#
_cell.length_a   1.000
_cell.length_b   1.000
_cell.length_c   1.000
_cell.angle_alpha   90.00
_cell.angle_beta   90.00
_cell.angle_gamma   90.00
#
_symmetry.space_group_name_H-M   'P 1'
#
loop_
_entity.id
_entity.type
_entity.pdbx_description
1 polymer ?
#
loop_
_entity_poly.entity_id
_entity_poly.type
_entity_poly.pdbx_seq_one_letter_code
_entity_poly.pdbx_strand_id
1 'polypeptide(L)'
;NVAVELGLQGPSVTVVRETSQGERSIVASIPSIDGTPYIHSYGLSANYAMIVLQPLRLDPSPDRLLELGFLRAMTHVDQTRIIVVELASGDVVLDKSIDEKVYFYHSISQAEIVNDQEGDGGVTVSLRLCAYKEPDQITGEHQ
;
A
#
# COMPACT_ATOMS: atom_id res chain seq x y z
N ASN A 1 -2.17 3.29 -11.20
CA ASN A 1 -0.81 2.79 -10.90
C ASN A 1 -0.37 3.39 -9.59
N VAL A 2 -0.05 2.60 -8.57
CA VAL A 2 0.57 3.12 -7.33
C VAL A 2 2.08 3.03 -7.51
N ALA A 3 2.77 4.12 -7.24
CA ALA A 3 4.22 4.23 -7.24
C ALA A 3 4.69 4.63 -5.85
N VAL A 4 5.89 4.20 -5.47
CA VAL A 4 6.58 4.71 -4.29
C VAL A 4 7.64 5.68 -4.79
N GLU A 5 7.55 6.93 -4.37
CA GLU A 5 8.45 8.00 -4.80
C GLU A 5 9.34 8.44 -3.63
N LEU A 6 10.65 8.49 -3.87
CA LEU A 6 11.63 9.07 -2.96
C LEU A 6 11.83 10.54 -3.34
N GLY A 7 11.08 11.42 -2.68
CA GLY A 7 11.17 12.86 -2.88
C GLY A 7 12.19 13.52 -1.94
N LEU A 8 12.49 14.79 -2.20
CA LEU A 8 13.31 15.64 -1.30
C LEU A 8 12.66 15.88 0.07
N GLN A 9 11.36 15.57 0.20
CA GLN A 9 10.60 15.64 1.45
C GLN A 9 10.53 14.28 2.17
N GLY A 10 11.29 13.29 1.70
CA GLY A 10 11.28 11.92 2.22
C GLY A 10 10.47 10.95 1.36
N PRO A 11 10.32 9.69 1.81
CA PRO A 11 9.59 8.67 1.10
C PRO A 11 8.09 8.96 1.13
N SER A 12 7.44 8.78 -0.02
CA SER A 12 6.00 8.95 -0.18
C SER A 12 5.41 7.81 -1.01
N VAL A 13 4.14 7.49 -0.73
CA VAL A 13 3.33 6.59 -1.54
C VAL A 13 2.45 7.47 -2.42
N THR A 14 2.67 7.40 -3.72
CA THR A 14 2.00 8.23 -4.71
C THR A 14 1.04 7.39 -5.54
N VAL A 15 -0.23 7.77 -5.57
CA VAL A 15 -1.22 7.22 -6.49
C VAL A 15 -1.14 7.98 -7.78
N VAL A 16 -0.84 7.28 -8.88
CA VAL A 16 -0.66 7.85 -10.22
C VAL A 16 -1.77 7.36 -11.14
N ARG A 17 -2.40 8.30 -11.84
CA ARG A 17 -3.26 8.02 -12.98
C ARG A 17 -2.40 8.10 -14.24
N GLU A 18 -2.52 7.09 -15.09
CA GLU A 18 -1.83 7.04 -16.38
C GLU A 18 -2.87 6.91 -17.48
N THR A 19 -2.80 7.78 -18.49
CA THR A 19 -3.70 7.72 -19.66
C THR A 19 -3.25 6.61 -20.61
N SER A 20 -4.10 6.24 -21.57
CA SER A 20 -3.72 5.31 -22.64
C SER A 20 -2.53 5.78 -23.50
N GLN A 21 -2.22 7.07 -23.45
CA GLN A 21 -1.11 7.71 -24.15
C GLN A 21 0.17 7.75 -23.31
N GLY A 22 0.13 7.25 -22.07
CA GLY A 22 1.27 7.25 -21.14
C GLY A 22 1.46 8.56 -20.38
N GLU A 23 0.51 9.49 -20.45
CA GLU A 23 0.56 10.71 -19.63
C GLU A 23 0.23 10.39 -18.18
N ARG A 24 1.08 10.83 -17.26
CA ARG A 24 0.96 10.54 -15.82
C ARG A 24 0.57 11.78 -15.05
N SER A 25 -0.37 11.63 -14.13
CA SER A 25 -0.73 12.65 -13.15
C SER A 25 -0.84 12.06 -11.75
N ILE A 26 -0.47 12.85 -10.75
CA ILE A 26 -0.60 12.49 -9.34
C ILE A 26 -2.07 12.65 -8.95
N VAL A 27 -2.66 11.59 -8.41
CA VAL A 27 -3.99 11.59 -7.77
C VAL A 27 -3.85 11.95 -6.29
N ALA A 28 -2.90 11.31 -5.60
CA ALA A 28 -2.60 11.58 -4.20
C ALA A 28 -1.12 11.28 -3.92
N SER A 29 -0.53 11.99 -2.97
CA SER A 29 0.81 11.69 -2.45
C SER A 29 0.74 11.67 -0.92
N ILE A 30 1.02 10.51 -0.34
CA ILE A 30 0.89 10.26 1.09
C ILE A 30 2.28 10.07 1.68
N PRO A 31 2.71 10.87 2.67
CA PRO A 31 4.02 10.70 3.28
C PRO A 31 4.12 9.35 3.99
N SER A 32 5.25 8.68 3.82
CA SER A 32 5.60 7.50 4.59
C SER A 32 6.50 7.91 5.76
N ILE A 33 5.95 7.82 6.97
CA ILE A 33 6.58 8.36 8.18
C ILE A 33 7.65 7.44 8.79
N ASP A 34 7.69 6.18 8.36
CA ASP A 34 8.53 5.12 8.93
C ASP A 34 9.45 4.46 7.89
N GLY A 35 9.76 5.17 6.80
CA GLY A 35 10.65 4.72 5.72
C GLY A 35 9.90 4.30 4.46
N THR A 36 10.60 3.72 3.49
CA THR A 36 10.03 3.35 2.17
C THR A 36 9.31 2.00 2.26
N PRO A 37 7.97 1.92 2.10
CA PRO A 37 7.25 0.66 2.24
C PRO A 37 7.42 -0.24 1.00
N TYR A 38 7.41 -1.55 1.20
CA TYR A 38 7.26 -2.49 0.09
C TYR A 38 5.78 -2.73 -0.22
N ILE A 39 5.40 -2.36 -1.44
CA ILE A 39 4.04 -2.50 -1.96
C ILE A 39 4.14 -3.28 -3.26
N HIS A 40 3.66 -4.53 -3.25
CA HIS A 40 3.60 -5.35 -4.46
C HIS A 40 2.29 -5.18 -5.23
N SER A 41 1.20 -4.90 -4.52
CA SER A 41 -0.12 -4.70 -5.10
C SER A 41 -1.02 -3.85 -4.19
N TYR A 42 -2.12 -3.35 -4.76
CA TYR A 42 -3.12 -2.53 -4.08
C TYR A 42 -4.49 -2.80 -4.72
N GLY A 43 -5.56 -2.50 -3.97
CA GLY A 43 -6.93 -2.62 -4.47
C GLY A 43 -7.37 -1.38 -5.23
N LEU A 44 -8.07 -1.56 -6.36
CA LEU A 44 -8.64 -0.47 -7.14
C LEU A 44 -10.11 -0.75 -7.48
N SER A 45 -11.01 0.07 -6.95
CA SER A 45 -12.44 0.08 -7.26
C SER A 45 -12.79 1.20 -8.25
N ALA A 46 -14.09 1.42 -8.48
CA ALA A 46 -14.54 2.49 -9.37
C ALA A 46 -14.14 3.86 -8.82
N ASN A 47 -14.34 4.08 -7.52
CA ASN A 47 -14.16 5.39 -6.89
C ASN A 47 -12.97 5.44 -5.93
N TYR A 48 -12.40 4.31 -5.52
CA TYR A 48 -11.36 4.26 -4.48
C TYR A 48 -10.14 3.43 -4.85
N ALA A 49 -8.95 3.91 -4.43
CA ALA A 49 -7.76 3.09 -4.26
C ALA A 49 -7.61 2.70 -2.78
N MET A 50 -7.37 1.41 -2.53
CA MET A 50 -7.13 0.85 -1.20
C MET A 50 -5.70 0.33 -1.13
N ILE A 51 -4.90 0.94 -0.27
CA ILE A 51 -3.47 0.66 -0.14
C ILE A 51 -3.22 0.11 1.26
N VAL A 52 -2.61 -1.07 1.33
CA VAL A 52 -2.20 -1.68 2.59
C VAL A 52 -0.68 -1.67 2.63
N LEU A 53 -0.12 -0.83 3.49
CA LEU A 53 1.30 -0.80 3.76
C LEU A 53 1.61 -1.89 4.78
N GLN A 54 2.08 -3.02 4.27
CA GLN A 54 2.52 -4.13 5.11
C GLN A 54 3.74 -3.74 5.98
N PRO A 55 4.07 -4.53 7.02
CA PRO A 55 5.13 -4.20 7.98
C PRO A 55 6.56 -4.45 7.45
N LEU A 56 6.84 -4.02 6.21
CA LEU A 56 8.15 -4.13 5.55
C LEU A 56 8.61 -2.76 5.04
N ARG A 57 9.84 -2.36 5.38
CA ARG A 57 10.48 -1.10 4.97
C ARG A 57 11.83 -1.35 4.34
N LEU A 58 12.16 -0.61 3.28
CA LEU A 58 13.46 -0.67 2.64
C LEU A 58 14.54 -0.38 3.68
N ASP A 59 15.53 -1.27 3.79
CA ASP A 59 16.69 -1.00 4.63
C ASP A 59 17.57 0.05 3.93
N PRO A 60 17.92 1.15 4.63
CA PRO A 60 18.76 2.19 4.04
C PRO A 60 20.23 1.78 3.91
N SER A 61 20.67 0.67 4.51
CA SER A 61 22.03 0.14 4.46
C SER A 61 22.31 -0.59 3.13
N PRO A 62 23.22 -0.07 2.30
CA PRO A 62 23.62 -0.74 1.07
C PRO A 62 24.23 -2.13 1.32
N ASP A 63 24.95 -2.31 2.44
CA ASP A 63 25.66 -3.56 2.73
C ASP A 63 24.67 -4.72 2.95
N ARG A 64 23.59 -4.49 3.71
CA ARG A 64 22.54 -5.51 3.91
C ARG A 64 21.83 -5.85 2.60
N LEU A 65 21.55 -4.85 1.75
CA LEU A 65 20.94 -5.07 0.44
C LEU A 65 21.85 -5.91 -0.48
N LEU A 66 23.15 -5.66 -0.45
CA LEU A 66 24.14 -6.42 -1.24
C LEU A 66 24.30 -7.86 -0.73
N GLU A 67 24.30 -8.04 0.60
CA GLU A 67 24.47 -9.36 1.23
C GLU A 67 23.22 -10.24 1.10
N LEU A 68 22.05 -9.68 1.42
CA LEU A 68 20.82 -10.44 1.58
C LEU A 68 19.93 -10.38 0.32
N GLY A 69 20.08 -9.35 -0.51
CA GLY A 69 19.16 -9.02 -1.59
C GLY A 69 17.98 -8.15 -1.12
N PHE A 70 17.18 -7.65 -2.07
CA PHE A 70 16.16 -6.61 -1.80
C PHE A 70 15.14 -7.00 -0.72
N LEU A 71 14.42 -8.11 -0.88
CA LEU A 71 13.35 -8.51 0.03
C LEU A 71 13.87 -8.98 1.39
N ARG A 72 14.98 -9.72 1.42
CA ARG A 72 15.58 -10.27 2.64
C ARG A 72 16.26 -9.20 3.50
N ALA A 73 16.72 -8.11 2.90
CA ALA A 73 17.33 -7.01 3.63
C ALA A 73 16.30 -6.12 4.33
N MET A 74 15.02 -6.18 3.94
CA MET A 74 13.98 -5.30 4.47
C MET A 74 13.89 -5.33 5.99
N THR A 75 13.54 -4.17 6.57
CA THR A 75 13.31 -4.00 8.00
C THR A 75 11.83 -4.15 8.32
N HIS A 76 11.54 -4.65 9.52
CA HIS A 76 10.16 -4.83 9.99
C HIS A 76 9.74 -3.67 10.89
N VAL A 77 8.48 -3.28 10.79
CA VAL A 77 7.83 -2.36 11.72
C VAL A 77 6.68 -3.08 12.45
N ASP A 78 6.19 -2.51 13.55
CA ASP A 78 5.20 -3.15 14.41
C ASP A 78 3.74 -2.82 14.05
N GLN A 79 3.48 -2.40 12.81
CA GLN A 79 2.15 -1.97 12.37
C GLN A 79 1.90 -2.27 10.89
N THR A 80 0.61 -2.43 10.55
CA THR A 80 0.09 -2.33 9.19
C THR A 80 -0.66 -1.01 9.05
N ARG A 81 -0.43 -0.25 7.97
CA ARG A 81 -1.16 1.01 7.70
C ARG A 81 -2.09 0.83 6.50
N ILE A 82 -3.35 1.21 6.67
CA ILE A 82 -4.40 1.11 5.65
C ILE A 82 -4.78 2.52 5.22
N ILE A 83 -4.65 2.78 3.92
CA ILE A 83 -4.93 4.07 3.30
C ILE A 83 -6.00 3.86 2.23
N VAL A 84 -7.04 4.70 2.25
CA VAL A 84 -8.07 4.73 1.21
C VAL A 84 -8.10 6.11 0.60
N VAL A 85 -7.96 6.16 -0.72
CA VAL A 85 -7.95 7.41 -1.51
C VAL A 85 -9.19 7.42 -2.40
N GLU A 86 -9.99 8.47 -2.33
CA GLU A 86 -11.04 8.74 -3.31
C GLU A 86 -10.40 9.24 -4.61
N LEU A 87 -10.62 8.54 -5.72
CA LEU A 87 -9.91 8.74 -6.99
C LEU A 87 -10.33 10.03 -7.71
N ALA A 88 -11.54 10.52 -7.46
CA ALA A 88 -12.08 11.70 -8.12
C ALA A 88 -11.46 12.99 -7.58
N SER A 89 -11.39 13.11 -6.24
CA SER A 89 -10.85 14.26 -5.52
C SER A 89 -9.35 14.15 -5.25
N GLY A 90 -8.84 12.92 -5.08
CA GLY A 90 -7.51 12.68 -4.53
C GLY A 90 -7.48 12.67 -3.00
N ASP A 91 -8.63 12.81 -2.34
CA ASP A 91 -8.71 12.90 -0.89
C ASP A 91 -8.44 11.56 -0.22
N VAL A 92 -7.68 11.61 0.87
CA VAL A 92 -7.46 10.45 1.74
C VAL A 92 -8.65 10.35 2.70
N VAL A 93 -9.60 9.46 2.39
CA VAL A 93 -10.82 9.24 3.17
C VAL A 93 -10.63 8.29 4.35
N LEU A 94 -9.53 7.51 4.35
CA LEU A 94 -9.09 6.72 5.49
C LEU A 94 -7.55 6.67 5.52
N ASP A 95 -6.98 6.88 6.71
CA ASP A 95 -5.57 6.66 6.98
C ASP A 95 -5.41 6.15 8.41
N LYS A 96 -5.19 4.84 8.56
CA LYS A 96 -5.21 4.20 9.87
C LYS A 96 -4.12 3.14 10.00
N SER A 97 -3.35 3.21 11.08
CA SER A 97 -2.50 2.11 11.53
C SER A 97 -3.27 1.12 12.40
N ILE A 98 -2.92 -0.17 12.27
CA ILE A 98 -3.37 -1.25 13.14
C ILE A 98 -2.14 -2.02 13.65
N ASP A 99 -2.24 -2.53 14.87
CA ASP A 99 -1.16 -3.31 15.51
C ASP A 99 -0.98 -4.70 14.86
N GLU A 100 -2.00 -5.18 14.15
CA GLU A 100 -1.93 -6.46 13.47
C GLU A 100 -0.98 -6.39 12.26
N LYS A 101 0.03 -7.25 12.26
CA LYS A 101 1.01 -7.40 11.19
C LYS A 101 0.44 -8.26 10.07
N VAL A 102 0.21 -7.64 8.92
CA VAL A 102 -0.35 -8.31 7.73
C VAL A 102 0.69 -8.28 6.63
N TYR A 103 1.35 -9.41 6.39
CA TYR A 103 2.25 -9.60 5.25
C TYR A 103 1.48 -10.16 4.07
N PHE A 104 1.71 -9.66 2.86
CA PHE A 104 1.06 -10.20 1.67
C PHE A 104 1.85 -9.89 0.40
N TYR A 105 1.63 -10.74 -0.61
CA TYR A 105 2.18 -10.49 -1.94
C TYR A 105 1.10 -9.86 -2.84
N HIS A 106 -0.03 -10.54 -3.05
CA HIS A 106 -1.10 -10.05 -3.90
C HIS A 106 -2.39 -9.72 -3.15
N SER A 107 -2.99 -8.59 -3.50
CA SER A 107 -4.43 -8.36 -3.34
C SER A 107 -5.19 -9.28 -4.30
N ILE A 108 -6.19 -9.98 -3.77
CA ILE A 108 -6.96 -11.00 -4.50
C ILE A 108 -8.20 -10.38 -5.14
N SER A 109 -8.91 -9.56 -4.39
CA SER A 109 -10.17 -8.97 -4.83
C SER A 109 -10.48 -7.70 -4.08
N GLN A 110 -11.20 -6.82 -4.74
CA GLN A 110 -11.70 -5.58 -4.19
C GLN A 110 -13.19 -5.42 -4.47
N ALA A 111 -13.91 -4.81 -3.55
CA ALA A 111 -15.31 -4.46 -3.72
C ALA A 111 -15.59 -3.08 -3.14
N GLU A 112 -16.44 -2.33 -3.85
CA GLU A 112 -17.08 -1.12 -3.37
C GLU A 112 -18.57 -1.45 -3.22
N ILE A 113 -19.08 -1.33 -2.01
CA ILE A 113 -20.43 -1.72 -1.64
C ILE A 113 -21.15 -0.47 -1.18
N VAL A 114 -22.12 -0.04 -1.97
CA VAL A 114 -23.03 1.07 -1.62
C VAL A 114 -24.10 0.48 -0.71
N ASN A 115 -24.17 0.94 0.53
CA ASN A 115 -25.18 0.48 1.47
C ASN A 115 -26.43 1.35 1.34
N ASP A 116 -27.45 0.81 0.67
CA ASP A 116 -28.74 1.49 0.46
C ASP A 116 -29.67 1.42 1.69
N GLN A 117 -29.19 0.98 2.86
CA GLN A 117 -30.02 0.91 4.07
C GLN A 117 -30.21 2.30 4.69
N GLU A 118 -31.48 2.60 4.97
CA GLU A 118 -32.03 3.91 5.34
C GLU A 118 -31.23 4.63 6.43
N GLY A 119 -30.57 5.72 6.05
CA GLY A 119 -30.15 6.76 6.99
C GLY A 119 -28.79 7.39 6.75
N ASP A 120 -27.81 6.62 6.25
CA ASP A 120 -26.40 7.09 6.27
C ASP A 120 -25.61 6.89 4.97
N GLY A 121 -26.23 6.34 3.90
CA GLY A 121 -25.66 6.34 2.53
C GLY A 121 -24.19 5.92 2.43
N GLY A 122 -23.74 5.03 3.32
CA GLY A 122 -22.32 4.80 3.56
C GLY A 122 -21.71 3.87 2.51
N VAL A 123 -20.56 4.25 1.98
CA VAL A 123 -19.76 3.37 1.12
C VAL A 123 -18.88 2.47 1.99
N THR A 124 -18.98 1.17 1.80
CA THR A 124 -18.01 0.21 2.34
C THR A 124 -17.06 -0.24 1.25
N VAL A 125 -15.76 -0.09 1.49
CA VAL A 125 -14.73 -0.67 0.63
C VAL A 125 -14.15 -1.91 1.29
N SER A 126 -13.93 -2.96 0.50
CA SER A 126 -13.42 -4.25 0.95
C SER A 126 -12.24 -4.66 0.09
N LEU A 127 -11.14 -5.04 0.74
CA LEU A 127 -9.95 -5.60 0.09
C LEU A 127 -9.65 -6.97 0.69
N ARG A 128 -9.48 -7.99 -0.16
CA ARG A 128 -9.02 -9.32 0.25
C ARG A 128 -7.57 -9.51 -0.16
N LEU A 129 -6.76 -10.04 0.76
CA LEU A 129 -5.33 -10.23 0.58
C LEU A 129 -4.97 -11.71 0.74
N CYS A 130 -3.98 -12.18 0.00
CA CYS A 130 -3.27 -13.43 0.31
C CYS A 130 -2.31 -13.13 1.48
N ALA A 131 -2.87 -13.08 2.70
CA ALA A 131 -2.13 -12.67 3.88
C ALA A 131 -1.38 -13.84 4.54
N TYR A 132 -0.20 -13.54 5.06
CA TYR A 132 0.66 -14.43 5.83
C TYR A 132 0.83 -13.88 7.24
N LYS A 133 0.95 -14.79 8.21
CA LYS A 133 1.23 -14.43 9.61
C LYS A 133 2.67 -13.98 9.81
N GLU A 134 3.58 -14.59 9.07
CA GLU A 134 5.01 -14.37 9.15
C GLU A 134 5.54 -13.83 7.81
N PRO A 135 6.62 -13.04 7.84
CA PRO A 135 7.20 -12.45 6.63
C PRO A 135 8.01 -13.41 5.77
N ASP A 136 8.35 -14.60 6.29
CA ASP A 136 9.21 -15.61 5.64
C ASP A 136 8.72 -16.03 4.25
N GLN A 137 7.40 -16.00 4.03
CA GLN A 137 6.79 -16.25 2.72
C GLN A 137 7.11 -15.18 1.67
N ILE A 138 7.66 -14.03 2.08
CA ILE A 138 8.08 -12.92 1.20
C ILE A 138 9.58 -12.71 1.29
N THR A 139 10.15 -12.83 2.47
CA THR A 139 11.55 -12.49 2.78
C THR A 139 12.42 -13.73 3.05
N GLY A 140 11.96 -14.93 2.71
CA GLY A 140 12.69 -16.18 2.92
C GLY A 140 13.85 -16.38 1.94
N GLU A 141 14.74 -17.33 2.24
CA GLU A 141 15.93 -17.64 1.42
C GLU A 141 15.63 -18.37 0.11
N HIS A 142 14.40 -18.87 -0.07
CA HIS A 142 14.00 -19.72 -1.19
C HIS A 142 12.91 -19.10 -2.07
N GLN A 143 12.74 -17.78 -1.99
CA GLN A 143 11.86 -16.98 -2.85
C GLN A 143 12.55 -16.59 -4.16
#